data_AF-A0A265DXV2-F1
#
_entry.id   AF-A0A265DXV2-F1
#
_cell.length_a   1.000
_cell.length_b   1.000
_cell.length_c   1.000
_cell.angle_alpha   90.00
_cell.angle_beta   90.00
_cell.angle_gamma   90.00
#
_symmetry.space_group_name_H-M   'P 1'
#
loop_
_entity.id
_entity.type
_entity.pdbx_description
1 polymer ?
#
loop_
_entity_poly.entity_id
_entity_poly.type
_entity_poly.pdbx_seq_one_letter_code
_entity_poly.pdbx_strand_id
1 'polypeptide(L)'
;MEIVYTTLSSSALLGILGFLFRHLIQTRLTNAVKHEYDKKIENVKSELKAKNDALASELAYLKDSRLQRNAEARKIKQDYYHMFLEAVSIKFTYINSMETEDGILANRKFCVEVNRLPLYASQEVVEFVSQFAGGGKAPEFTALYEVIRKDLCSDTYDEFNSLSQFYFQIPEKIKAKKSMQPTANAAAD
;
A
#
# COMPACT_ATOMS: atom_id res chain seq x y z
N MET A 1 16.63 84.01 53.93
CA MET A 1 16.22 82.59 53.84
C MET A 1 15.21 82.31 52.73
N GLU A 2 14.36 83.26 52.31
CA GLU A 2 13.29 83.00 51.33
C GLU A 2 13.75 82.60 49.91
N ILE A 3 14.86 83.14 49.39
CA ILE A 3 15.38 82.81 48.04
C ILE A 3 15.85 81.34 47.96
N VAL A 4 16.30 80.77 49.08
CA VAL A 4 16.77 79.38 49.14
C VAL A 4 15.58 78.41 49.13
N TYR A 5 14.45 78.75 49.77
CA TYR A 5 13.25 77.92 49.79
C TYR A 5 12.51 77.89 48.44
N THR A 6 12.44 79.00 47.72
CA THR A 6 11.80 79.07 46.40
C THR A 6 12.61 78.33 45.34
N THR A 7 13.94 78.45 45.34
CA THR A 7 14.82 77.70 44.44
C THR A 7 14.83 76.20 44.73
N LEU A 8 14.80 75.78 46.02
CA LEU A 8 14.67 74.38 46.38
C LEU A 8 13.33 73.79 45.90
N SER A 9 12.23 74.51 46.10
CA SER A 9 10.88 74.09 45.69
C SER A 9 10.74 73.93 44.17
N SER A 10 11.27 74.87 43.38
CA SER A 10 11.27 74.77 41.92
C SER A 10 12.14 73.62 41.39
N SER A 11 13.29 73.36 42.03
CA SER A 11 14.16 72.24 41.65
C SER A 11 13.55 70.87 41.95
N ALA A 12 12.82 70.74 43.07
CA ALA A 12 12.10 69.52 43.42
C ALA A 12 10.96 69.22 42.44
N LEU A 13 10.20 70.23 42.02
CA LEU A 13 9.15 70.08 41.00
C LEU A 13 9.71 69.65 39.64
N LEU A 14 10.84 70.22 39.20
CA LEU A 14 11.51 69.79 37.98
C LEU A 14 12.03 68.35 38.07
N GLY A 15 12.53 67.94 39.25
CA GLY A 15 12.91 66.55 39.52
C GLY A 15 11.74 65.58 39.40
N ILE A 16 10.59 65.93 39.98
CA ILE A 16 9.35 65.12 39.89
C ILE A 16 8.84 65.07 38.44
N LEU A 17 8.85 66.20 37.72
CA LEU A 17 8.41 66.26 36.33
C LEU A 17 9.32 65.40 35.42
N GLY A 18 10.64 65.49 35.60
CA GLY A 18 11.61 64.67 34.89
C GLY A 18 11.45 63.18 35.19
N PHE A 19 11.16 62.82 36.45
CA PHE A 19 10.87 61.44 36.84
C PHE A 19 9.59 60.91 36.18
N LEU A 20 8.51 61.68 36.20
CA LEU A 20 7.23 61.32 35.55
C LEU A 20 7.38 61.19 34.03
N PHE A 21 8.13 62.10 33.39
CA PHE A 21 8.40 62.05 31.96
C PHE A 21 9.20 60.80 31.57
N ARG A 22 10.24 60.46 32.35
CA ARG A 22 11.00 59.21 32.16
C ARG A 22 10.11 57.99 32.32
N HIS A 23 9.25 57.96 33.34
CA HIS A 23 8.32 56.86 33.58
C HIS A 23 7.29 56.71 32.45
N LEU A 24 6.79 57.83 31.92
CA LEU A 24 5.86 57.85 30.80
C LEU A 24 6.51 57.29 29.52
N ILE A 25 7.74 57.71 29.20
CA ILE A 25 8.48 57.19 28.03
C ILE A 25 8.75 55.70 28.20
N GLN A 26 9.25 55.27 29.37
CA GLN A 26 9.52 53.85 29.63
C GLN A 26 8.26 53.00 29.50
N THR A 27 7.13 53.47 30.02
CA THR A 27 5.85 52.77 29.94
C THR A 27 5.38 52.64 28.49
N ARG A 28 5.48 53.72 27.70
CA ARG A 28 5.09 53.70 26.28
C ARG A 28 5.97 52.77 25.45
N LEU A 29 7.29 52.82 25.65
CA LEU A 29 8.23 51.95 24.95
C LEU A 29 8.00 50.48 25.32
N THR A 30 7.84 50.19 26.62
CA THR A 30 7.60 48.82 27.10
C THR A 30 6.28 48.27 26.54
N ASN A 31 5.22 49.07 26.53
CA ASN A 31 3.94 48.65 25.97
C ASN A 31 3.99 48.45 24.45
N ALA A 32 4.72 49.31 23.72
CA ALA A 32 4.89 49.16 22.27
C ALA A 32 5.66 47.87 21.93
N VAL A 33 6.77 47.62 22.63
CA VAL A 33 7.58 46.41 22.47
C VAL A 33 6.78 45.16 22.84
N LYS A 34 6.05 45.20 23.95
CA LYS A 34 5.17 44.09 24.36
C LYS A 34 4.12 43.78 23.29
N HIS A 35 3.45 44.80 22.75
CA HIS A 35 2.46 44.62 21.70
C HIS A 35 3.07 44.01 20.42
N GLU A 36 4.28 44.45 20.04
CA GLU A 36 4.98 43.87 18.88
C GLU A 36 5.34 42.40 19.11
N TYR A 37 5.80 42.04 20.31
CA TYR A 37 6.07 40.64 20.67
C TYR A 37 4.80 39.81 20.70
N ASP A 38 3.72 40.30 21.33
CA ASP A 38 2.43 39.61 21.37
C ASP A 38 1.92 39.34 19.95
N LYS A 39 2.04 40.33 19.05
CA LYS A 39 1.69 40.18 17.63
C LYS A 39 2.57 39.17 16.90
N LYS A 40 3.88 39.16 17.16
CA LYS A 40 4.79 38.16 16.57
C LYS A 40 4.47 36.76 17.07
N ILE A 41 4.20 36.59 18.36
CA ILE A 41 3.81 35.31 18.96
C ILE A 41 2.49 34.82 18.35
N GLU A 42 1.51 35.71 18.21
CA GLU A 42 0.22 35.38 17.60
C GLU A 42 0.38 34.97 16.13
N ASN A 43 1.19 35.71 15.36
CA ASN A 43 1.49 35.39 13.97
C ASN A 43 2.20 34.04 13.82
N VAL A 44 3.24 33.78 14.64
CA VAL A 44 3.96 32.49 14.60
C VAL A 44 3.02 31.35 14.99
N LYS A 45 2.17 31.54 15.99
CA LYS A 45 1.19 30.54 16.42
C LYS A 45 0.16 30.24 15.32
N SER A 46 -0.34 31.27 14.64
CA SER A 46 -1.31 31.09 13.55
C SER A 46 -0.67 30.44 12.32
N GLU A 47 0.56 30.81 11.98
CA GLU A 47 1.33 30.19 10.91
C GLU A 47 1.62 28.72 11.20
N LEU A 48 2.05 28.41 12.43
CA LEU A 48 2.33 27.04 12.85
C LEU A 48 1.06 26.18 12.81
N LYS A 49 -0.08 26.74 13.26
CA LYS A 49 -1.37 26.06 13.18
C LYS A 49 -1.77 25.80 11.73
N ALA A 50 -1.67 26.80 10.85
CA ALA A 50 -1.99 26.65 9.43
C ALA A 50 -1.12 25.59 8.76
N LYS A 51 0.18 25.56 9.05
CA LYS A 51 1.10 24.52 8.55
C LYS A 51 0.77 23.13 9.09
N ASN A 52 0.44 23.03 10.37
CA ASN A 52 0.05 21.76 10.97
C ASN A 52 -1.26 21.21 10.37
N ASP A 53 -2.26 22.09 10.17
CA ASP A 53 -3.54 21.72 9.56
C ASP A 53 -3.33 21.29 8.09
N ALA A 54 -2.47 22.00 7.34
CA ALA A 54 -2.08 21.61 5.99
C ALA A 54 -1.40 20.23 5.96
N LEU A 55 -0.40 19.99 6.82
CA LEU A 55 0.27 18.69 6.91
C LEU A 55 -0.69 17.56 7.32
N ALA A 56 -1.60 17.82 8.26
CA ALA A 56 -2.60 16.84 8.67
C ALA A 56 -3.53 16.45 7.51
N SER A 57 -3.96 17.43 6.70
CA SER A 57 -4.78 17.18 5.51
C SER A 57 -4.02 16.42 4.42
N GLU A 58 -2.75 16.74 4.18
CA GLU A 58 -1.90 16.02 3.23
C GLU A 58 -1.68 14.56 3.67
N LEU A 59 -1.41 14.34 4.95
CA LEU A 59 -1.27 13.00 5.52
C LEU A 59 -2.56 12.19 5.42
N ALA A 60 -3.72 12.81 5.65
CA ALA A 60 -5.02 12.16 5.49
C ALA A 60 -5.25 11.74 4.02
N TYR A 61 -5.00 12.66 3.08
CA TYR A 61 -5.12 12.37 1.65
C TYR A 61 -4.20 11.22 1.19
N LEU A 62 -2.93 11.24 1.62
CA LEU A 62 -1.98 10.19 1.29
C LEU A 62 -2.38 8.83 1.89
N LYS A 63 -2.90 8.83 3.13
CA LYS A 63 -3.40 7.62 3.79
C LYS A 63 -4.59 7.03 3.04
N ASP A 64 -5.55 7.86 2.64
CA ASP A 64 -6.73 7.42 1.89
C ASP A 64 -6.35 6.88 0.51
N SER A 65 -5.44 7.57 -0.20
CA SER A 65 -4.90 7.10 -1.48
C SER A 65 -4.18 5.75 -1.37
N ARG A 66 -3.38 5.55 -0.30
CA ARG A 66 -2.74 4.25 -0.04
C ARG A 66 -3.77 3.16 0.28
N LEU A 67 -4.79 3.48 1.07
CA LEU A 67 -5.84 2.52 1.40
C LEU A 67 -6.61 2.07 0.16
N GLN A 68 -6.92 2.99 -0.75
CA GLN A 68 -7.59 2.68 -2.01
C GLN A 68 -6.74 1.75 -2.89
N ARG A 69 -5.45 2.09 -3.12
CA ARG A 69 -4.54 1.22 -3.88
C ARG A 69 -4.41 -0.17 -3.26
N ASN A 70 -4.31 -0.25 -1.94
CA ASN A 70 -4.24 -1.53 -1.24
C ASN A 70 -5.56 -2.33 -1.37
N ALA A 71 -6.71 -1.67 -1.35
CA ALA A 71 -7.99 -2.33 -1.58
C ALA A 71 -8.12 -2.85 -3.03
N GLU A 72 -7.71 -2.07 -4.02
CA GLU A 72 -7.68 -2.48 -5.43
C GLU A 72 -6.73 -3.67 -5.65
N ALA A 73 -5.52 -3.62 -5.09
CA ALA A 73 -4.55 -4.69 -5.19
C ALA A 73 -5.06 -5.98 -4.52
N ARG A 74 -5.72 -5.86 -3.35
CA ARG A 74 -6.39 -7.01 -2.69
C ARG A 74 -7.51 -7.59 -3.54
N LYS A 75 -8.31 -6.75 -4.20
CA LYS A 75 -9.37 -7.20 -5.11
C LYS A 75 -8.79 -7.99 -6.29
N ILE A 76 -7.75 -7.48 -6.94
CA ILE A 76 -7.06 -8.18 -8.04
C ILE A 76 -6.54 -9.55 -7.57
N LYS A 77 -5.94 -9.60 -6.39
CA LYS A 77 -5.43 -10.84 -5.78
C LYS A 77 -6.55 -11.84 -5.48
N GLN A 78 -7.69 -11.37 -4.95
CA GLN A 78 -8.89 -12.19 -4.72
C GLN A 78 -9.46 -12.75 -6.02
N ASP A 79 -9.63 -11.91 -7.04
CA ASP A 79 -10.15 -12.29 -8.35
C ASP A 79 -9.24 -13.36 -9.00
N TYR A 80 -7.92 -13.18 -8.89
CA TYR A 80 -6.95 -14.15 -9.36
C TYR A 80 -7.04 -15.48 -8.60
N TYR A 81 -7.12 -15.48 -7.27
CA TYR A 81 -7.25 -16.71 -6.50
C TYR A 81 -8.53 -17.47 -6.81
N HIS A 82 -9.63 -16.77 -7.06
CA HIS A 82 -10.88 -17.39 -7.50
C HIS A 82 -10.69 -18.16 -8.82
N MET A 83 -10.05 -17.52 -9.81
CA MET A 83 -9.74 -18.15 -11.09
C MET A 83 -8.76 -19.33 -10.96
N PHE A 84 -7.74 -19.21 -10.11
CA PHE A 84 -6.79 -20.28 -9.84
C PHE A 84 -7.48 -21.50 -9.20
N LEU A 85 -8.30 -21.29 -8.19
CA LEU A 85 -9.04 -22.35 -7.50
C LEU A 85 -10.04 -23.05 -8.43
N GLU A 86 -10.68 -22.30 -9.34
CA GLU A 86 -11.51 -22.87 -10.39
C GLU A 86 -10.69 -23.79 -11.31
N ALA A 87 -9.53 -23.32 -11.78
CA ALA A 87 -8.64 -24.11 -12.65
C ALA A 87 -8.12 -25.38 -11.94
N VAL A 88 -7.78 -25.28 -10.66
CA VAL A 88 -7.43 -26.41 -9.80
C VAL A 88 -8.59 -27.41 -9.76
N SER A 89 -9.77 -26.97 -9.33
CA SER A 89 -10.97 -27.82 -9.19
C SER A 89 -11.31 -28.57 -10.48
N ILE A 90 -11.30 -27.86 -11.61
CA ILE A 90 -11.56 -28.45 -12.93
C ILE A 90 -10.51 -29.53 -13.24
N LYS A 91 -9.21 -29.25 -13.08
CA LYS A 91 -8.16 -30.26 -13.29
C LYS A 91 -8.37 -31.49 -12.43
N PHE A 92 -8.70 -31.31 -11.14
CA PHE A 92 -8.90 -32.42 -10.22
C PHE A 92 -10.16 -33.25 -10.56
N THR A 93 -11.17 -32.64 -11.18
CA THR A 93 -12.35 -33.35 -11.69
C THR A 93 -12.00 -34.29 -12.85
N TYR A 94 -11.04 -33.92 -13.71
CA TYR A 94 -10.61 -34.70 -14.87
C TYR A 94 -9.37 -35.59 -14.62
N ILE A 95 -8.96 -35.83 -13.36
CA ILE A 95 -7.79 -36.70 -13.06
C ILE A 95 -7.91 -38.07 -13.72
N ASN A 96 -9.10 -38.67 -13.65
CA ASN A 96 -9.33 -40.02 -14.15
C ASN A 96 -9.53 -40.06 -15.69
N SER A 97 -9.57 -38.91 -16.36
CA SER A 97 -9.89 -38.77 -17.79
C SER A 97 -9.00 -37.73 -18.50
N MET A 98 -7.74 -37.60 -18.07
CA MET A 98 -6.77 -36.65 -18.64
C MET A 98 -6.50 -36.82 -20.15
N GLU A 99 -6.82 -37.97 -20.72
CA GLU A 99 -6.66 -38.25 -22.16
C GLU A 99 -7.80 -37.68 -23.02
N THR A 100 -8.89 -37.21 -22.41
CA THR A 100 -10.00 -36.54 -23.11
C THR A 100 -9.62 -35.12 -23.51
N GLU A 101 -10.25 -34.60 -24.57
CA GLU A 101 -10.01 -33.22 -25.05
C GLU A 101 -10.24 -32.19 -23.93
N ASP A 102 -11.30 -32.37 -23.14
CA ASP A 102 -11.62 -31.54 -21.97
C ASP A 102 -10.58 -31.66 -20.85
N GLY A 103 -10.06 -32.86 -20.60
CA GLY A 103 -8.97 -33.10 -19.64
C GLY A 103 -7.66 -32.40 -20.03
N ILE A 104 -7.33 -32.41 -21.33
CA ILE A 104 -6.15 -31.70 -21.85
C ILE A 104 -6.33 -30.18 -21.74
N LEU A 105 -7.53 -29.66 -22.04
CA LEU A 105 -7.86 -28.24 -21.89
C LEU A 105 -7.79 -27.79 -20.42
N ALA A 106 -8.34 -28.60 -19.50
CA ALA A 106 -8.28 -28.37 -18.06
C ALA A 106 -6.83 -28.33 -17.56
N ASN A 107 -5.99 -29.28 -17.99
CA ASN A 107 -4.58 -29.31 -17.63
C ASN A 107 -3.83 -28.08 -18.19
N ARG A 108 -4.13 -27.65 -19.42
CA ARG A 108 -3.56 -26.43 -20.00
C ARG A 108 -3.95 -25.19 -19.19
N LYS A 109 -5.22 -25.02 -18.83
CA LYS A 109 -5.71 -23.89 -18.02
C LYS A 109 -4.99 -23.86 -16.67
N PHE A 110 -4.88 -25.01 -16.00
CA PHE A 110 -4.12 -25.13 -14.74
C PHE A 110 -2.65 -24.73 -14.89
N CYS A 111 -1.93 -25.24 -15.90
CA CYS A 111 -0.52 -24.91 -16.11
C CYS A 111 -0.31 -23.40 -16.31
N VAL A 112 -1.20 -22.74 -17.07
CA VAL A 112 -1.13 -21.29 -17.29
C VAL A 112 -1.31 -20.53 -15.97
N GLU A 113 -2.31 -20.90 -15.16
CA GLU A 113 -2.55 -20.19 -13.90
C GLU A 113 -1.47 -20.47 -12.86
N VAL A 114 -0.95 -21.70 -12.77
CA VAL A 114 0.21 -22.02 -11.90
C VAL A 114 1.44 -21.19 -12.28
N ASN A 115 1.71 -21.02 -13.57
CA ASN A 115 2.85 -20.22 -14.04
C ASN A 115 2.67 -18.72 -13.75
N ARG A 116 1.43 -18.24 -13.59
CA ARG A 116 1.10 -16.86 -13.21
C ARG A 116 1.10 -16.63 -11.71
N LEU A 117 1.01 -17.70 -10.91
CA LEU A 117 0.91 -17.64 -9.45
C LEU A 117 1.98 -16.75 -8.78
N PRO A 118 3.26 -16.79 -9.19
CA PRO A 118 4.28 -15.94 -8.58
C PRO A 118 4.08 -14.43 -8.78
N LEU A 119 3.21 -14.01 -9.71
CA LEU A 119 2.91 -12.59 -9.93
C LEU A 119 1.93 -12.03 -8.90
N TYR A 120 1.11 -12.89 -8.30
CA TYR A 120 -0.02 -12.49 -7.47
C TYR A 120 0.01 -13.06 -6.05
N ALA A 121 0.79 -14.12 -5.82
CA ALA A 121 0.82 -14.88 -4.58
C ALA A 121 2.14 -14.71 -3.81
N SER A 122 2.10 -14.93 -2.49
CA SER A 122 3.31 -15.02 -1.67
C SER A 122 4.09 -16.31 -1.90
N GLN A 123 5.34 -16.31 -1.44
CA GLN A 123 6.25 -17.45 -1.49
C GLN A 123 5.63 -18.72 -0.89
N GLU A 124 4.94 -18.61 0.26
CA GLU A 124 4.30 -19.76 0.93
C GLU A 124 3.29 -20.46 0.01
N VAL A 125 2.49 -19.69 -0.74
CA VAL A 125 1.48 -20.23 -1.66
C VAL A 125 2.14 -20.89 -2.86
N VAL A 126 3.16 -20.25 -3.44
CA VAL A 126 3.89 -20.79 -4.61
C VAL A 126 4.57 -22.12 -4.25
N GLU A 127 5.24 -22.17 -3.09
CA GLU A 127 5.88 -23.39 -2.58
C GLU A 127 4.85 -24.50 -2.34
N PHE A 128 3.71 -24.18 -1.70
CA PHE A 128 2.64 -25.16 -1.49
C PHE A 128 2.09 -25.70 -2.82
N VAL A 129 1.86 -24.83 -3.81
CA VAL A 129 1.35 -25.24 -5.12
C VAL A 129 2.36 -26.09 -5.88
N SER A 130 3.66 -25.80 -5.76
CA SER A 130 4.72 -26.58 -6.41
C SER A 130 4.73 -28.06 -5.98
N GLN A 131 4.33 -28.36 -4.74
CA GLN A 131 4.32 -29.72 -4.19
C GLN A 131 3.33 -30.65 -4.91
N PHE A 132 2.12 -30.16 -5.20
CA PHE A 132 1.10 -30.97 -5.91
C PHE A 132 1.07 -30.74 -7.42
N ALA A 133 1.67 -29.63 -7.89
CA ALA A 133 1.90 -29.38 -9.31
C ALA A 133 2.73 -30.51 -9.97
N GLY A 134 3.70 -31.09 -9.26
CA GLY A 134 4.58 -32.16 -9.73
C GLY A 134 3.93 -33.54 -9.97
N GLY A 135 2.62 -33.69 -9.78
CA GLY A 135 1.89 -34.93 -10.12
C GLY A 135 1.78 -35.97 -9.00
N GLY A 136 2.13 -35.63 -7.76
CA GLY A 136 2.01 -36.54 -6.62
C GLY A 136 1.00 -36.04 -5.58
N LYS A 137 -0.17 -36.71 -5.51
CA LYS A 137 -1.29 -36.50 -4.57
C LYS A 137 -2.16 -35.26 -4.81
N ALA A 138 -3.47 -35.43 -4.58
CA ALA A 138 -4.44 -34.35 -4.56
C ALA A 138 -4.08 -33.33 -3.47
N PRO A 139 -4.24 -32.03 -3.72
CA PRO A 139 -3.96 -31.00 -2.74
C PRO A 139 -4.91 -31.20 -1.56
N GLU A 140 -4.38 -31.03 -0.36
CA GLU A 140 -5.21 -30.84 0.82
C GLU A 140 -5.86 -29.45 0.68
N PHE A 141 -7.08 -29.43 0.15
CA PHE A 141 -7.80 -28.19 -0.13
C PHE A 141 -7.92 -27.31 1.12
N THR A 142 -8.11 -27.90 2.30
CA THR A 142 -8.15 -27.17 3.58
C THR A 142 -6.88 -26.36 3.81
N ALA A 143 -5.71 -27.00 3.70
CA ALA A 143 -4.42 -26.34 3.85
C ALA A 143 -4.20 -25.26 2.76
N LEU A 144 -4.60 -25.53 1.51
CA LEU A 144 -4.53 -24.55 0.43
C LEU A 144 -5.35 -23.29 0.74
N TYR A 145 -6.59 -23.46 1.23
CA TYR A 145 -7.45 -22.35 1.60
C TYR A 145 -6.91 -21.54 2.78
N GLU A 146 -6.28 -22.20 3.75
CA GLU A 146 -5.66 -21.53 4.90
C GLU A 146 -4.48 -20.67 4.49
N VAL A 147 -3.59 -21.18 3.64
CA VAL A 147 -2.44 -20.42 3.14
C VAL A 147 -2.90 -19.25 2.27
N ILE A 148 -3.87 -19.46 1.36
CA ILE A 148 -4.45 -18.38 0.55
C ILE A 148 -5.14 -17.33 1.42
N ARG A 149 -5.87 -17.74 2.48
CA ARG A 149 -6.53 -16.81 3.40
C ARG A 149 -5.51 -15.96 4.15
N LYS A 150 -4.46 -16.59 4.68
CA LYS A 150 -3.36 -15.88 5.37
C LYS A 150 -2.71 -14.85 4.44
N ASP A 151 -2.47 -15.24 3.20
CA ASP A 151 -1.87 -14.40 2.17
C ASP A 151 -2.78 -13.22 1.73
N LEU A 152 -4.10 -13.45 1.65
CA LEU A 152 -5.09 -12.38 1.38
C LEU A 152 -5.28 -11.40 2.54
N CYS A 153 -5.04 -11.86 3.77
CA CYS A 153 -5.11 -11.04 4.98
C CYS A 153 -3.79 -10.32 5.32
N SER A 154 -2.72 -10.56 4.56
CA SER A 154 -1.46 -9.84 4.72
C SER A 154 -1.54 -8.46 4.05
N ASP A 155 -1.22 -7.41 4.82
CA ASP A 155 -1.09 -6.03 4.31
C ASP A 155 0.36 -5.69 3.90
N THR A 156 1.26 -6.67 3.99
CA THR A 156 2.69 -6.55 3.64
C THR A 156 2.98 -7.32 2.35
N TYR A 157 3.71 -6.69 1.44
CA TYR A 157 4.27 -7.34 0.27
C TYR A 157 5.72 -7.69 0.58
N ASP A 158 5.95 -8.95 0.95
CA ASP A 158 7.31 -9.44 1.16
C ASP A 158 7.90 -9.87 -0.19
N GLU A 159 9.12 -9.41 -0.47
CA GLU A 159 9.87 -9.85 -1.64
C GLU A 159 10.22 -11.34 -1.51
N PHE A 160 10.31 -12.05 -2.64
CA PHE A 160 10.74 -13.44 -2.65
C PHE A 160 12.20 -13.54 -2.20
N ASN A 161 12.43 -13.98 -0.98
CA ASN A 161 13.76 -14.00 -0.37
C ASN A 161 14.63 -15.16 -0.88
N SER A 162 14.03 -16.20 -1.50
CA SER A 162 14.77 -17.37 -1.99
C SER A 162 13.93 -18.29 -2.88
N LEU A 163 13.66 -17.90 -4.14
CA LEU A 163 13.10 -18.83 -5.13
C LEU A 163 14.21 -19.72 -5.71
N SER A 164 14.70 -20.71 -4.95
CA SER A 164 15.74 -21.63 -5.45
C SER A 164 15.22 -22.62 -6.50
N GLN A 165 13.90 -22.79 -6.64
CA GLN A 165 13.28 -23.70 -7.62
C GLN A 165 12.00 -23.09 -8.19
N PHE A 166 12.09 -22.57 -9.42
CA PHE A 166 10.92 -22.16 -10.20
C PHE A 166 10.37 -23.38 -10.94
N TYR A 167 9.23 -23.91 -10.53
CA TYR A 167 8.59 -25.05 -11.19
C TYR A 167 7.68 -24.55 -12.32
N PHE A 168 8.22 -24.48 -13.54
CA PHE A 168 7.44 -24.13 -14.72
C PHE A 168 6.68 -25.35 -15.23
N GLN A 169 5.35 -25.26 -15.26
CA GLN A 169 4.52 -26.32 -15.81
C GLN A 169 4.36 -26.18 -17.32
N ILE A 170 4.73 -27.23 -18.05
CA ILE A 170 4.52 -27.32 -19.49
C ILE A 170 3.28 -28.22 -19.73
N PRO A 171 2.23 -27.73 -20.40
CA PRO A 171 1.10 -28.56 -20.79
C PRO A 171 1.56 -29.70 -21.71
N GLU A 172 1.04 -30.92 -21.51
CA GLU A 172 1.26 -32.01 -22.47
C GLU A 172 0.71 -31.65 -23.85
N LYS A 173 1.45 -32.03 -24.91
CA LYS A 173 1.02 -31.79 -26.30
C LYS A 173 -0.16 -32.70 -26.64
N ILE A 174 -1.18 -32.13 -27.29
CA ILE A 174 -2.26 -32.89 -27.94
C ILE A 174 -1.60 -33.85 -28.94
N LYS A 175 -1.72 -35.17 -28.70
CA LYS A 175 -1.36 -36.17 -29.72
C LYS A 175 -2.37 -36.02 -30.85
N ALA A 176 -1.97 -35.37 -31.94
CA ALA A 176 -2.78 -35.33 -33.17
C ALA A 176 -3.10 -36.78 -33.57
N LYS A 177 -4.39 -37.13 -33.63
CA LYS A 177 -4.83 -38.45 -34.13
C LYS A 177 -4.25 -38.68 -35.52
N LYS A 178 -3.43 -39.71 -35.66
CA LYS A 178 -3.02 -40.26 -36.96
C LYS A 178 -4.23 -40.99 -37.58
N SER A 179 -4.33 -40.88 -38.90
CA SER A 179 -5.17 -41.58 -39.88
C SER A 179 -6.64 -41.16 -40.02
N MET A 180 -6.91 -40.35 -41.05
CA MET A 180 -7.90 -40.72 -42.06
C MET A 180 -7.14 -40.90 -43.37
N GLN A 181 -6.97 -42.16 -43.78
CA GLN A 181 -6.46 -42.54 -45.08
C GLN A 181 -7.69 -42.99 -45.88
N PRO A 182 -8.21 -42.22 -46.84
CA PRO A 182 -9.14 -42.75 -47.81
C PRO A 182 -8.33 -43.49 -48.87
N THR A 183 -8.59 -44.79 -48.98
CA THR A 183 -8.14 -45.67 -50.05
C THR A 183 -8.49 -45.05 -51.41
N ALA A 184 -7.48 -44.55 -52.13
CA ALA A 184 -7.57 -44.36 -53.57
C ALA A 184 -7.36 -45.72 -54.23
N ASN A 185 -8.44 -46.48 -54.41
CA ASN A 185 -8.43 -47.56 -55.39
C ASN A 185 -8.47 -46.91 -56.77
N ALA A 186 -7.33 -46.94 -57.44
CA ALA A 186 -7.24 -46.81 -58.88
C ALA A 186 -8.04 -47.95 -59.52
N ALA A 187 -9.07 -47.59 -60.29
CA ALA A 187 -9.63 -48.44 -61.33
C ALA A 187 -9.54 -47.61 -62.63
N ALA A 188 -8.47 -47.86 -63.38
CA ALA A 188 -8.36 -47.57 -64.79
C ALA A 188 -7.64 -48.78 -65.42
N ASP A 189 -8.25 -49.25 -66.50
CA ASP A 189 -7.96 -50.41 -67.39
C ASP A 189 -8.46 -51.80 -66.96
#